data_AF-A0A2V7N3E0-F1
#
_entry.id   AF-A0A2V7N3E0-F1
#
_cell.length_a   1.000
_cell.length_b   1.000
_cell.length_c   1.000
_cell.angle_alpha   90.00
_cell.angle_beta   90.00
_cell.angle_gamma   90.00
#
_symmetry.space_group_name_H-M   'P 1'
#
loop_
_entity.id
_entity.type
_entity.pdbx_description
1 polymer ?
#
loop_
_entity_poly.entity_id
_entity_poly.type
_entity_poly.pdbx_seq_one_letter_code
_entity_poly.pdbx_strand_id
1 'polypeptide(L)'
;GKGDGPKAKTLEGPPPANLADPAVMGGKSLVDIYRRVAVGTPRTAMPEFAGDLSAEDRWAVASYVAALQYGGSATAATFAAVRRQIDSALSMRSEQTAVDAYMTFEQVETSVRAKNPGLASELEGAFAWLRTRTVKADQAERQAIRGRLLEGLERAERVVADRPSPMSLFVASFFLLLREGFEAILIVAALMTFLVKAGAPVQRRRDVARGAWLAVAASLLTWVLVELLFQVTPGQRETIEGATMLLAAVVLFYVSYWLLSKVEAAKWTAFVRGKMETALSSGSGVALTAVAFLAVYREGFETILFYKALFSSAGPSGGSVSVVAGIAAGSVGLVLVYFAINQLGLRVAMKPFFTVTGIMLYYMAFVFAGKGIAELQSAQVISLTVIENAPRLPVFGIYPTLESLAVQGVLLVLAIVAVIRGWSTRPKPSRAQSDLLRS
;
A
#
# COMPACT_ATOMS: atom_id res chain seq x y z
N GLY A 1 2.78 -20.80 14.49
CA GLY A 1 1.37 -21.23 14.41
C GLY A 1 1.25 -22.73 14.27
N LYS A 2 1.77 -23.31 13.18
CA LYS A 2 1.53 -24.72 12.82
C LYS A 2 2.33 -25.77 13.60
N GLY A 3 3.18 -25.36 14.54
CA GLY A 3 4.03 -26.28 15.31
C GLY A 3 5.22 -26.84 14.52
N ASP A 4 5.52 -26.28 13.35
CA ASP A 4 6.48 -26.77 12.35
C ASP A 4 7.78 -25.96 12.26
N GLY A 5 8.10 -25.21 13.32
CA GLY A 5 9.32 -24.38 13.35
C GLY A 5 10.62 -25.20 13.26
N PRO A 6 11.76 -24.59 12.89
CA PRO A 6 13.02 -25.32 12.68
C PRO A 6 13.46 -26.17 13.88
N LYS A 7 13.21 -25.68 15.10
CA LYS A 7 13.50 -26.41 16.35
C LYS A 7 12.54 -27.55 16.63
N ALA A 8 11.32 -27.57 16.07
CA ALA A 8 10.31 -28.58 16.38
C ALA A 8 10.78 -30.02 16.07
N LYS A 9 11.67 -30.18 15.09
CA LYS A 9 12.26 -31.47 14.71
C LYS A 9 13.26 -32.03 15.73
N THR A 10 13.75 -31.18 16.63
CA THR A 10 14.82 -31.50 17.58
C THR A 10 14.39 -31.35 19.04
N LEU A 11 13.10 -31.07 19.30
CA LEU A 11 12.56 -30.98 20.66
C LEU A 11 12.25 -32.37 21.20
N GLU A 12 12.64 -32.62 22.45
CA GLU A 12 12.27 -33.84 23.17
C GLU A 12 10.86 -33.72 23.76
N GLY A 13 10.08 -34.80 23.69
CA GLY A 13 8.70 -34.85 24.20
C GLY A 13 7.63 -34.70 23.10
N PRO A 14 6.38 -34.35 23.47
CA PRO A 14 5.29 -34.21 22.52
C PRO A 14 5.57 -33.10 21.50
N PRO A 15 5.24 -33.31 20.21
CA PRO A 15 5.45 -32.29 19.19
C PRO A 15 4.64 -31.01 19.52
N PRO A 16 5.15 -29.82 19.16
CA PRO A 16 4.41 -28.58 19.35
C PRO A 16 3.04 -28.62 18.66
N ALA A 17 1.99 -28.25 19.39
CA ALA A 17 0.63 -28.27 18.87
C ALA A 17 0.45 -27.23 17.74
N ASN A 18 -0.43 -27.55 16.78
CA ASN A 18 -0.86 -26.59 15.76
C ASN A 18 -1.81 -25.57 16.37
N LEU A 19 -1.28 -24.42 16.79
CA LEU A 19 -2.03 -23.30 17.35
C LEU A 19 -2.87 -22.55 16.31
N ALA A 20 -2.73 -22.88 15.02
CA ALA A 20 -3.60 -22.38 13.96
C ALA A 20 -4.82 -23.30 13.72
N ASP A 21 -4.91 -24.44 14.40
CA ASP A 21 -6.04 -25.36 14.32
C ASP A 21 -7.14 -24.93 15.32
N PRO A 22 -8.35 -24.56 14.85
CA PRO A 22 -9.48 -24.23 15.71
C PRO A 22 -9.89 -25.36 16.67
N ALA A 23 -9.67 -26.64 16.31
CA ALA A 23 -9.98 -27.75 17.20
C ALA A 23 -9.02 -27.81 18.40
N VAL A 24 -7.75 -27.45 18.18
CA VAL A 24 -6.73 -27.39 19.24
C VAL A 24 -6.94 -26.18 20.15
N MET A 25 -7.37 -25.05 19.58
CA MET A 25 -7.52 -23.78 20.29
C MET A 25 -8.92 -23.53 20.83
N GLY A 26 -9.95 -24.22 20.34
CA GLY A 26 -11.39 -23.96 20.54
C GLY A 26 -11.94 -24.07 21.96
N GLY A 27 -11.10 -24.33 22.97
CA GLY A 27 -11.47 -24.33 24.38
C GLY A 27 -10.48 -23.62 25.29
N LYS A 28 -9.49 -22.89 24.75
CA LYS A 28 -8.48 -22.18 25.54
C LYS A 28 -8.86 -20.72 25.69
N SER A 29 -8.93 -20.22 26.93
CA SER A 29 -9.13 -18.80 27.19
C SER A 29 -7.83 -18.00 26.96
N LEU A 30 -7.95 -16.68 26.78
CA LEU A 30 -6.79 -15.79 26.69
C LEU A 30 -5.89 -15.92 27.93
N VAL A 31 -6.50 -16.10 29.10
CA VAL A 31 -5.82 -16.30 30.38
C VAL A 31 -5.06 -17.63 30.40
N ASP A 32 -5.61 -18.71 29.84
CA ASP A 32 -4.92 -20.00 29.76
C ASP A 32 -3.69 -19.93 28.87
N ILE A 33 -3.79 -19.18 27.76
CA ILE A 33 -2.67 -18.96 26.85
C ILE A 33 -1.60 -18.12 27.55
N TYR A 34 -1.99 -17.01 28.20
CA TYR A 34 -1.09 -16.18 29.00
C TYR A 34 -0.37 -17.00 30.07
N ARG A 35 -1.08 -17.85 30.79
CA ARG A 35 -0.50 -18.71 31.83
C ARG A 35 0.53 -19.67 31.24
N ARG A 36 0.24 -20.31 30.10
CA ARG A 36 1.19 -21.22 29.43
C ARG A 36 2.43 -20.49 28.92
N VAL A 37 2.30 -19.24 28.48
CA VAL A 37 3.47 -18.41 28.14
C VAL A 37 4.27 -18.06 29.40
N ALA A 38 3.59 -17.72 30.49
CA ALA A 38 4.22 -17.34 31.74
C ALA A 38 5.02 -18.49 32.38
N VAL A 39 4.41 -19.66 32.55
CA VAL A 39 4.98 -20.77 33.34
C VAL A 39 5.40 -21.98 32.50
N GLY A 40 5.28 -21.90 31.17
CA GLY A 40 5.54 -23.02 30.27
C GLY A 40 4.42 -24.07 30.29
N THR A 41 4.63 -25.16 29.55
CA THR A 41 3.68 -26.29 29.52
C THR A 41 4.33 -27.54 30.11
N PRO A 42 3.80 -28.09 31.23
CA PRO A 42 4.37 -29.28 31.87
C PRO A 42 4.47 -30.47 30.91
N ARG A 43 5.56 -31.25 31.02
CA ARG A 43 5.84 -32.43 30.21
C ARG A 43 5.98 -32.15 28.70
N THR A 44 6.40 -30.94 28.35
CA THR A 44 6.73 -30.54 26.97
C THR A 44 8.02 -29.73 26.96
N ALA A 45 8.60 -29.52 25.77
CA ALA A 45 9.76 -28.67 25.61
C ALA A 45 9.45 -27.16 25.61
N MET A 46 8.24 -26.74 25.98
CA MET A 46 7.87 -25.32 26.09
C MET A 46 8.32 -24.75 27.44
N PRO A 47 9.36 -23.90 27.48
CA PRO A 47 9.87 -23.34 28.73
C PRO A 47 8.95 -22.24 29.26
N GLU A 48 9.24 -21.76 30.47
CA GLU A 48 8.66 -20.53 31.00
C GLU A 48 9.29 -19.29 30.35
N PHE A 49 8.49 -18.24 30.15
CA PHE A 49 8.96 -16.97 29.59
C PHE A 49 8.73 -15.78 30.53
N ALA A 50 8.29 -16.01 31.77
CA ALA A 50 8.06 -14.92 32.73
C ALA A 50 9.34 -14.14 33.10
N GLY A 51 10.52 -14.78 32.99
CA GLY A 51 11.82 -14.11 33.20
C GLY A 51 12.32 -13.32 31.99
N ASP A 52 11.90 -13.69 30.79
CA ASP A 52 12.38 -13.09 29.53
C ASP A 52 11.43 -12.02 28.97
N LEU A 53 10.15 -12.06 29.34
CA LEU A 53 9.10 -11.18 28.79
C LEU A 53 8.36 -10.43 29.90
N SER A 54 8.11 -9.14 29.67
CA SER A 54 7.26 -8.32 30.53
C SER A 54 5.82 -8.87 30.60
N ALA A 55 5.04 -8.44 31.59
CA ALA A 55 3.63 -8.85 31.68
C ALA A 55 2.82 -8.37 30.46
N GLU A 56 3.12 -7.17 29.97
CA GLU A 56 2.49 -6.59 28.78
C GLU A 56 2.82 -7.40 27.51
N ASP A 57 4.09 -7.74 27.30
CA ASP A 57 4.52 -8.55 26.16
C ASP A 57 3.90 -9.95 26.18
N ARG A 58 3.74 -10.54 27.37
CA ARG A 58 3.08 -11.84 27.52
C ARG A 58 1.60 -11.78 27.16
N TRP A 59 0.92 -10.67 27.45
CA TRP A 59 -0.46 -10.45 26.99
C TRP A 59 -0.54 -10.22 25.48
N ALA A 60 0.42 -9.50 24.90
CA ALA A 60 0.51 -9.32 23.45
C ALA A 60 0.72 -10.67 22.73
N VAL A 61 1.64 -11.50 23.24
CA VAL A 61 1.88 -12.86 22.72
C VAL A 61 0.63 -13.73 22.87
N ALA A 62 -0.05 -13.70 24.01
CA ALA A 62 -1.28 -14.47 24.23
C ALA A 62 -2.39 -14.07 23.24
N SER A 63 -2.54 -12.78 22.98
CA SER A 63 -3.50 -12.23 22.02
C SER A 63 -3.16 -12.62 20.58
N TYR A 64 -1.89 -12.53 20.20
CA TYR A 64 -1.43 -12.97 18.89
C TYR A 64 -1.64 -14.47 18.68
N VAL A 65 -1.30 -15.31 19.68
CA VAL A 65 -1.50 -16.76 19.62
C VAL A 65 -2.98 -17.12 19.52
N ALA A 66 -3.85 -16.42 20.26
CA ALA A 66 -5.30 -16.60 20.16
C ALA A 66 -5.85 -16.25 18.76
N ALA A 67 -5.20 -15.35 18.03
CA ALA A 67 -5.58 -14.96 16.67
C ALA A 67 -5.09 -15.94 15.58
N LEU A 68 -4.11 -16.82 15.88
CA LEU A 68 -3.54 -17.74 14.89
C LEU A 68 -4.54 -18.75 14.35
N GLN A 69 -5.51 -19.18 15.17
CA GLN A 69 -6.61 -20.07 14.74
C GLN A 69 -7.53 -19.42 13.69
N TYR A 70 -7.44 -18.10 13.53
CA TYR A 70 -8.18 -17.31 12.55
C TYR A 70 -7.26 -16.81 11.42
N GLY A 71 -6.17 -17.53 11.14
CA GLY A 71 -5.21 -17.17 10.10
C GLY A 71 -4.25 -16.03 10.47
N GLY A 72 -4.19 -15.65 11.76
CA GLY A 72 -3.32 -14.58 12.25
C GLY A 72 -3.81 -13.17 11.92
N SER A 73 -5.05 -13.03 11.47
CA SER A 73 -5.68 -11.74 11.19
C SER A 73 -6.35 -11.21 12.46
N ALA A 74 -5.88 -10.06 12.97
CA ALA A 74 -6.51 -9.39 14.11
C ALA A 74 -8.01 -9.16 13.86
N THR A 75 -8.36 -8.74 12.64
CA THR A 75 -9.74 -8.60 12.18
C THR A 75 -10.56 -9.90 12.30
N ALA A 76 -10.00 -11.04 11.87
CA ALA A 76 -10.71 -12.32 11.95
C ALA A 76 -10.87 -12.77 13.41
N ALA A 77 -9.89 -12.48 14.26
CA ALA A 77 -9.98 -12.71 15.70
C ALA A 77 -11.07 -11.85 16.35
N THR A 78 -11.22 -10.58 15.95
CA THR A 78 -12.30 -9.70 16.38
C THR A 78 -13.66 -10.26 15.95
N PHE A 79 -13.85 -10.62 14.67
CA PHE A 79 -15.11 -11.23 14.21
C PHE A 79 -15.46 -12.51 14.99
N ALA A 80 -14.47 -13.35 15.30
CA ALA A 80 -14.70 -14.54 16.11
C ALA A 80 -15.02 -14.22 17.58
N ALA A 81 -14.39 -13.20 18.17
CA ALA A 81 -14.72 -12.73 19.52
C ALA A 81 -16.16 -12.23 19.59
N VAL A 82 -16.57 -11.41 18.62
CA VAL A 82 -17.94 -10.91 18.48
C VAL A 82 -18.95 -12.05 18.39
N ARG A 83 -18.71 -13.06 17.54
CA ARG A 83 -19.58 -14.24 17.42
C ARG A 83 -19.75 -14.97 18.76
N ARG A 84 -18.66 -15.18 19.50
CA ARG A 84 -18.71 -15.82 20.83
C ARG A 84 -19.49 -14.98 21.84
N GLN A 85 -19.31 -13.66 21.84
CA GLN A 85 -20.03 -12.76 22.73
C GLN A 85 -21.53 -12.71 22.40
N ILE A 86 -21.93 -12.79 21.12
CA ILE A 86 -23.34 -12.90 20.72
C ILE A 86 -23.96 -14.19 21.25
N ASP A 87 -23.28 -15.33 21.07
CA ASP A 87 -23.76 -16.62 21.58
C ASP A 87 -23.88 -16.61 23.11
N SER A 88 -22.92 -15.98 23.79
CA SER A 88 -22.93 -15.77 25.24
C SER A 88 -24.08 -14.86 25.71
N ALA A 89 -24.31 -13.74 25.02
CA ALA A 89 -25.39 -12.81 25.32
C ALA A 89 -26.77 -13.49 25.21
N LEU A 90 -26.99 -14.28 24.16
CA LEU A 90 -28.27 -14.97 23.92
C LEU A 90 -28.52 -16.16 24.86
N SER A 91 -27.47 -16.87 25.27
CA SER A 91 -27.55 -18.00 26.19
C SER A 91 -27.76 -17.54 27.63
N MET A 92 -26.97 -16.56 28.08
CA MET A 92 -27.06 -15.98 29.43
C MET A 92 -28.17 -14.93 29.59
N ARG A 93 -28.80 -14.51 28.48
CA ARG A 93 -29.78 -13.42 28.44
C ARG A 93 -29.23 -12.13 29.05
N SER A 94 -27.98 -11.81 28.71
CA SER A 94 -27.23 -10.69 29.27
C SER A 94 -27.19 -9.51 28.30
N GLU A 95 -27.84 -8.41 28.67
CA GLU A 95 -27.75 -7.16 27.92
C GLU A 95 -26.31 -6.62 27.93
N GLN A 96 -25.60 -6.75 29.05
CA GLN A 96 -24.21 -6.29 29.16
C GLN A 96 -23.30 -6.99 28.15
N THR A 97 -23.43 -8.31 28.01
CA THR A 97 -22.65 -9.08 27.03
C THR A 97 -23.04 -8.74 25.58
N ALA A 98 -24.30 -8.34 25.34
CA ALA A 98 -24.71 -7.84 24.02
C ALA A 98 -24.07 -6.48 23.70
N VAL A 99 -23.90 -5.61 24.69
CA VAL A 99 -23.15 -4.34 24.55
C VAL A 99 -21.68 -4.63 24.31
N ASP A 100 -21.06 -5.53 25.07
CA ASP A 100 -19.66 -5.94 24.89
C ASP A 100 -19.39 -6.49 23.47
N ALA A 101 -20.34 -7.24 22.92
CA ALA A 101 -20.28 -7.75 21.56
C ALA A 101 -20.23 -6.62 20.52
N TYR A 102 -21.04 -5.57 20.71
CA TYR A 102 -21.05 -4.41 19.83
C TYR A 102 -19.76 -3.58 19.97
N MET A 103 -19.29 -3.31 21.19
CA MET A 103 -18.02 -2.60 21.43
C MET A 103 -16.82 -3.32 20.79
N THR A 104 -16.85 -4.66 20.80
CA THR A 104 -15.81 -5.45 20.12
C THR A 104 -15.94 -5.37 18.60
N PHE A 105 -17.16 -5.33 18.07
CA PHE A 105 -17.42 -5.14 16.64
C PHE A 105 -17.03 -3.74 16.15
N GLU A 106 -17.16 -2.69 16.97
CA GLU A 106 -16.79 -1.31 16.64
C GLU A 106 -15.34 -1.20 16.12
N GLN A 107 -14.43 -2.03 16.64
CA GLN A 107 -13.03 -2.10 16.20
C GLN A 107 -12.86 -2.46 14.71
N VAL A 108 -13.83 -3.18 14.14
CA VAL A 108 -13.84 -3.56 12.72
C VAL A 108 -14.96 -2.87 11.94
N GLU A 109 -15.90 -2.22 12.62
CA GLU A 109 -17.05 -1.56 12.00
C GLU A 109 -16.61 -0.51 10.99
N THR A 110 -15.66 0.36 11.34
CA THR A 110 -15.16 1.38 10.40
C THR A 110 -14.59 0.77 9.13
N SER A 111 -13.93 -0.38 9.24
CA SER A 111 -13.41 -1.13 8.08
C SER A 111 -14.53 -1.78 7.26
N VAL A 112 -15.58 -2.29 7.92
CA VAL A 112 -16.79 -2.79 7.25
C VAL A 112 -17.50 -1.64 6.54
N ARG A 113 -17.71 -0.51 7.21
CA ARG A 113 -18.39 0.68 6.70
C ARG A 113 -17.65 1.32 5.53
N ALA A 114 -16.33 1.40 5.59
CA ALA A 114 -15.51 1.87 4.48
C ALA A 114 -15.64 0.98 3.22
N LYS A 115 -15.88 -0.34 3.40
CA LYS A 115 -16.00 -1.29 2.29
C LYS A 115 -17.44 -1.58 1.85
N ASN A 116 -18.41 -1.57 2.77
CA ASN A 116 -19.83 -1.80 2.53
C ASN A 116 -20.66 -1.09 3.63
N PRO A 117 -20.99 0.20 3.43
CA PRO A 117 -21.75 0.97 4.39
C PRO A 117 -23.14 0.41 4.68
N GLY A 118 -23.82 -0.11 3.65
CA GLY A 118 -25.15 -0.71 3.82
C GLY A 118 -25.13 -1.92 4.76
N LEU A 119 -24.10 -2.76 4.64
CA LEU A 119 -23.89 -3.88 5.55
C LEU A 119 -23.51 -3.43 6.98
N ALA A 120 -22.74 -2.34 7.12
CA ALA A 120 -22.45 -1.77 8.43
C ALA A 120 -23.72 -1.27 9.13
N SER A 121 -24.57 -0.50 8.43
CA SER A 121 -25.87 -0.06 8.95
C SER A 121 -26.82 -1.24 9.26
N GLU A 122 -26.81 -2.29 8.42
CA GLU A 122 -27.57 -3.52 8.68
C GLU A 122 -27.13 -4.19 9.99
N LEU A 123 -25.81 -4.27 10.23
CA LEU A 123 -25.23 -4.85 11.44
C LEU A 123 -25.50 -4.00 12.68
N GLU A 124 -25.36 -2.66 12.60
CA GLU A 124 -25.74 -1.76 13.71
C GLU A 124 -27.20 -1.98 14.13
N GLY A 125 -28.12 -2.03 13.16
CA GLY A 125 -29.52 -2.32 13.43
C GLY A 125 -29.72 -3.69 14.09
N ALA A 126 -28.99 -4.71 13.64
CA ALA A 126 -29.04 -6.05 14.22
C ALA A 126 -28.49 -6.10 15.66
N PHE A 127 -27.40 -5.37 15.96
CA PHE A 127 -26.85 -5.25 17.32
C PHE A 127 -27.78 -4.45 18.25
N ALA A 128 -28.43 -3.40 17.75
CA ALA A 128 -29.45 -2.67 18.50
C ALA A 128 -30.64 -3.58 18.84
N TRP A 129 -31.04 -4.44 17.91
CA TRP A 129 -32.12 -5.40 18.12
C TRP A 129 -31.71 -6.51 19.11
N LEU A 130 -30.48 -7.01 19.05
CA LEU A 130 -29.92 -7.90 20.06
C LEU A 130 -29.98 -7.25 21.45
N ARG A 131 -29.46 -6.03 21.63
CA ARG A 131 -29.44 -5.36 22.93
C ARG A 131 -30.84 -5.23 23.55
N THR A 132 -31.81 -4.81 22.75
CA THR A 132 -33.19 -4.55 23.23
C THR A 132 -34.02 -5.82 23.47
N ARG A 133 -33.73 -6.92 22.77
CA ARG A 133 -34.53 -8.15 22.83
C ARG A 133 -33.88 -9.29 23.62
N THR A 134 -32.56 -9.25 23.87
CA THR A 134 -31.79 -10.35 24.52
C THR A 134 -32.44 -10.92 25.80
N VAL A 135 -33.02 -10.07 26.66
CA VAL A 135 -33.63 -10.50 27.94
C VAL A 135 -35.05 -11.06 27.76
N LYS A 136 -35.82 -10.50 26.82
CA LYS A 136 -37.27 -10.75 26.67
C LYS A 136 -37.64 -11.68 25.52
N ALA A 137 -36.70 -11.97 24.62
CA ALA A 137 -36.92 -12.78 23.43
C ALA A 137 -37.21 -14.24 23.79
N ASP A 138 -38.15 -14.84 23.05
CA ASP A 138 -38.39 -16.28 23.12
C ASP A 138 -37.28 -17.08 22.41
N GLN A 139 -37.40 -18.40 22.37
CA GLN A 139 -36.36 -19.23 21.75
C GLN A 139 -36.29 -19.06 20.22
N ALA A 140 -37.43 -18.88 19.54
CA ALA A 140 -37.49 -18.73 18.09
C ALA A 140 -36.90 -17.38 17.65
N GLU A 141 -37.24 -16.32 18.38
CA GLU A 141 -36.73 -14.98 18.16
C GLU A 141 -35.23 -14.89 18.44
N ARG A 142 -34.72 -15.55 19.50
CA ARG A 142 -33.28 -15.64 19.75
C ARG A 142 -32.54 -16.33 18.60
N GLN A 143 -33.12 -17.39 18.02
CA GLN A 143 -32.54 -18.05 16.86
C GLN A 143 -32.56 -17.16 15.62
N ALA A 144 -33.62 -16.37 15.41
CA ALA A 144 -33.70 -15.41 14.31
C ALA A 144 -32.67 -14.27 14.46
N ILE A 145 -32.55 -13.69 15.66
CA ILE A 145 -31.53 -12.67 15.99
C ILE A 145 -30.13 -13.21 15.70
N ARG A 146 -29.85 -14.43 16.21
CA ARG A 146 -28.56 -15.09 16.01
C ARG A 146 -28.25 -15.31 14.53
N GLY A 147 -29.20 -15.86 13.76
CA GLY A 147 -29.02 -16.14 12.35
C GLY A 147 -28.66 -14.89 11.56
N ARG A 148 -29.44 -13.81 11.76
CA ARG A 148 -29.22 -12.53 11.07
C ARG A 148 -27.86 -11.91 11.40
N LEU A 149 -27.45 -11.92 12.67
CA LEU A 149 -26.16 -11.41 13.09
C LEU A 149 -25.00 -12.24 12.53
N LEU A 150 -25.07 -13.56 12.61
CA LEU A 150 -23.99 -14.43 12.12
C LEU A 150 -23.82 -14.32 10.60
N GLU A 151 -24.92 -14.28 9.86
CA GLU A 151 -24.91 -14.08 8.41
C GLU A 151 -24.32 -12.71 8.03
N GLY A 152 -24.75 -11.64 8.72
CA GLY A 152 -24.20 -10.30 8.51
C GLY A 152 -22.70 -10.24 8.82
N LEU A 153 -22.26 -10.84 9.93
CA LEU A 153 -20.85 -10.88 10.34
C LEU A 153 -20.00 -11.72 9.39
N GLU A 154 -20.54 -12.81 8.83
CA GLU A 154 -19.86 -13.59 7.79
C GLU A 154 -19.68 -12.80 6.50
N ARG A 155 -20.73 -12.10 6.04
CA ARG A 155 -20.62 -11.18 4.89
C ARG A 155 -19.60 -10.07 5.16
N ALA A 156 -19.61 -9.49 6.37
CA ALA A 156 -18.71 -8.42 6.76
C ALA A 156 -17.25 -8.88 6.82
N GLU A 157 -17.00 -10.04 7.43
CA GLU A 157 -15.67 -10.64 7.47
C GLU A 157 -15.14 -10.91 6.06
N ARG A 158 -15.95 -11.45 5.15
CA ARG A 158 -15.53 -11.68 3.75
C ARG A 158 -15.16 -10.37 3.05
N VAL A 159 -15.96 -9.32 3.24
CA VAL A 159 -15.71 -8.00 2.64
C VAL A 159 -14.41 -7.39 3.19
N VAL A 160 -14.16 -7.49 4.49
CA VAL A 160 -12.92 -6.99 5.10
C VAL A 160 -11.71 -7.86 4.74
N ALA A 161 -11.90 -9.17 4.61
CA ALA A 161 -10.87 -10.13 4.23
C ALA A 161 -10.51 -10.12 2.73
N ASP A 162 -11.29 -9.47 1.87
CA ASP A 162 -10.97 -9.31 0.45
C ASP A 162 -9.65 -8.55 0.29
N ARG A 163 -8.58 -9.32 -0.01
CA ARG A 163 -7.19 -8.89 -0.13
C ARG A 163 -6.67 -9.23 -1.53
N PRO A 164 -5.76 -8.42 -2.10
CA PRO A 164 -5.14 -8.75 -3.38
C PRO A 164 -4.45 -10.11 -3.32
N SER A 165 -4.66 -10.94 -4.36
CA SER A 165 -4.06 -12.27 -4.43
C SER A 165 -2.53 -12.19 -4.44
N PRO A 166 -1.80 -13.20 -3.93
CA PRO A 166 -0.33 -13.24 -3.96
C PRO A 166 0.25 -12.98 -5.36
N MET A 167 -0.38 -13.55 -6.40
CA MET A 167 0.01 -13.33 -7.79
C MET A 167 -0.19 -11.86 -8.21
N SER A 168 -1.29 -11.22 -7.81
CA SER A 168 -1.52 -9.81 -8.13
C SER A 168 -0.50 -8.89 -7.46
N LEU A 169 -0.12 -9.17 -6.20
CA LEU A 169 0.92 -8.44 -5.48
C LEU A 169 2.30 -8.62 -6.13
N PHE A 170 2.62 -9.84 -6.56
CA PHE A 170 3.85 -10.14 -7.30
C PHE A 170 3.91 -9.36 -8.62
N VAL A 171 2.86 -9.45 -9.44
CA VAL A 171 2.78 -8.76 -10.74
C VAL A 171 2.85 -7.25 -10.56
N ALA A 172 2.12 -6.70 -9.58
CA ALA A 172 2.16 -5.27 -9.27
C ALA A 172 3.57 -4.82 -8.85
N SER A 173 4.21 -5.56 -7.94
CA SER A 173 5.59 -5.29 -7.50
C SER A 173 6.58 -5.34 -8.66
N PHE A 174 6.49 -6.38 -9.51
CA PHE A 174 7.36 -6.56 -10.66
C PHE A 174 7.27 -5.37 -11.64
N PHE A 175 6.07 -5.01 -12.09
CA PHE A 175 5.90 -3.92 -13.05
C PHE A 175 6.22 -2.55 -12.47
N LEU A 176 5.98 -2.35 -11.17
CA LEU A 176 6.35 -1.13 -10.46
C LEU A 176 7.86 -0.94 -10.52
N LEU A 177 8.66 -1.89 -10.02
CA LEU A 177 10.13 -1.74 -10.04
C LEU A 177 10.68 -1.66 -11.48
N LEU A 178 10.12 -2.44 -12.40
CA LEU A 178 10.54 -2.40 -13.79
C LEU A 178 10.31 -1.02 -14.41
N ARG A 179 9.19 -0.35 -14.11
CA ARG A 179 8.92 1.03 -14.56
C ARG A 179 9.93 2.01 -13.98
N GLU A 180 10.00 2.10 -12.65
CA GLU A 180 10.82 3.13 -11.98
C GLU A 180 12.31 2.97 -12.31
N GLY A 181 12.79 1.73 -12.28
CA GLY A 181 14.17 1.44 -12.64
C GLY A 181 14.47 1.71 -14.11
N PHE A 182 13.51 1.49 -15.01
CA PHE A 182 13.69 1.79 -16.43
C PHE A 182 13.74 3.29 -16.69
N GLU A 183 12.89 4.08 -16.03
CA GLU A 183 12.93 5.55 -16.10
C GLU A 183 14.28 6.08 -15.59
N ALA A 184 14.76 5.57 -14.45
CA ALA A 184 16.10 5.90 -13.94
C ALA A 184 17.21 5.54 -14.95
N ILE A 185 17.15 4.35 -15.57
CA ILE A 185 18.11 3.93 -16.61
C ILE A 185 18.07 4.90 -17.80
N LEU A 186 16.89 5.27 -18.29
CA LEU A 186 16.76 6.18 -19.43
C LEU A 186 17.30 7.58 -19.13
N ILE A 187 17.03 8.10 -17.94
CA ILE A 187 17.55 9.40 -17.50
C ILE A 187 19.09 9.36 -17.47
N VAL A 188 19.67 8.35 -16.82
CA VAL A 188 21.14 8.21 -16.75
C VAL A 188 21.73 7.99 -18.14
N ALA A 189 21.12 7.15 -18.97
CA ALA A 189 21.55 6.91 -20.33
C ALA A 189 21.47 8.19 -21.20
N ALA A 190 20.45 9.02 -21.03
CA ALA A 190 20.32 10.30 -21.72
C ALA A 190 21.43 11.28 -21.31
N LEU A 191 21.71 11.40 -20.00
CA LEU A 191 22.82 12.21 -19.49
C LEU A 191 24.17 11.71 -20.01
N MET A 192 24.40 10.40 -19.98
CA MET A 192 25.63 9.77 -20.48
C MET A 192 25.79 9.98 -21.99
N THR A 193 24.72 9.76 -22.77
CA THR A 193 24.70 9.98 -24.22
C THR A 193 24.98 11.44 -24.55
N PHE A 194 24.41 12.38 -23.78
CA PHE A 194 24.69 13.79 -23.94
C PHE A 194 26.18 14.09 -23.71
N LEU A 195 26.76 13.60 -22.61
CA LEU A 195 28.18 13.82 -22.30
C LEU A 195 29.11 13.23 -23.37
N VAL A 196 28.75 12.07 -23.93
CA VAL A 196 29.47 11.48 -25.07
C VAL A 196 29.41 12.39 -26.30
N LYS A 197 28.21 12.88 -26.66
CA LYS A 197 28.02 13.76 -27.83
C LYS A 197 28.68 15.13 -27.65
N ALA A 198 28.77 15.63 -26.43
CA ALA A 198 29.42 16.89 -26.10
C ALA A 198 30.96 16.79 -26.01
N GLY A 199 31.55 15.61 -26.27
CA GLY A 199 32.99 15.41 -26.19
C GLY A 199 33.55 15.51 -24.75
N ALA A 200 32.70 15.34 -23.74
CA ALA A 200 33.09 15.52 -22.35
C ALA A 200 34.13 14.46 -21.89
N PRO A 201 35.11 14.84 -21.05
CA PRO A 201 36.09 13.91 -20.50
C PRO A 201 35.45 12.76 -19.71
N VAL A 202 36.15 11.62 -19.65
CA VAL A 202 35.70 10.42 -18.91
C VAL A 202 35.35 10.74 -17.44
N GLN A 203 36.06 11.70 -16.83
CA GLN A 203 35.81 12.13 -15.46
C GLN A 203 34.37 12.64 -15.25
N ARG A 204 33.81 13.40 -16.20
CA ARG A 204 32.44 13.92 -16.10
C ARG A 204 31.38 12.83 -16.15
N ARG A 205 31.67 11.72 -16.85
CA ARG A 205 30.80 10.53 -16.86
C ARG A 205 30.80 9.83 -15.50
N ARG A 206 31.95 9.80 -14.83
CA ARG A 206 32.06 9.29 -13.45
C ARG A 206 31.29 10.16 -12.48
N ASP A 207 31.22 11.47 -12.68
CA ASP A 207 30.45 12.38 -11.82
C ASP A 207 28.93 12.12 -11.89
N VAL A 208 28.40 11.82 -13.09
CA VAL A 208 27.02 11.37 -13.26
C VAL A 208 26.79 10.03 -12.57
N ALA A 209 27.70 9.05 -12.76
CA ALA A 209 27.60 7.75 -12.12
C ALA A 209 27.65 7.85 -10.57
N ARG A 210 28.51 8.71 -10.03
CA ARG A 210 28.56 9.02 -8.58
C ARG A 210 27.23 9.57 -8.10
N GLY A 211 26.63 10.51 -8.83
CA GLY A 211 25.33 11.08 -8.49
C GLY A 211 24.23 10.02 -8.45
N ALA A 212 24.18 9.15 -9.46
CA ALA A 212 23.22 8.05 -9.51
C ALA A 212 23.39 7.07 -8.34
N TRP A 213 24.62 6.64 -8.04
CA TRP A 213 24.87 5.74 -6.90
C TRP A 213 24.57 6.38 -5.54
N LEU A 214 24.90 7.66 -5.37
CA LEU A 214 24.54 8.43 -4.17
C LEU A 214 23.01 8.51 -4.00
N ALA A 215 22.26 8.67 -5.09
CA ALA A 215 20.80 8.69 -5.05
C ALA A 215 20.21 7.34 -4.66
N VAL A 216 20.75 6.22 -5.17
CA VAL A 216 20.35 4.88 -4.74
C VAL A 216 20.59 4.69 -3.25
N ALA A 217 21.77 5.05 -2.75
CA ALA A 217 22.09 4.99 -1.32
C ALA A 217 21.15 5.87 -0.48
N ALA A 218 20.90 7.12 -0.92
CA ALA A 218 19.97 8.02 -0.25
C ALA A 218 18.53 7.50 -0.26
N SER A 219 18.11 6.79 -1.31
CA SER A 219 16.79 6.14 -1.39
C SER A 219 16.68 5.00 -0.36
N LEU A 220 17.70 4.15 -0.24
CA LEU A 220 17.74 3.10 0.79
C LEU A 220 17.72 3.70 2.20
N LEU A 221 18.46 4.78 2.44
CA LEU A 221 18.40 5.52 3.71
C LEU A 221 17.00 6.09 3.98
N THR A 222 16.36 6.67 2.96
CA THR A 222 15.00 7.20 3.06
C THR A 222 14.00 6.11 3.40
N TRP A 223 14.13 4.91 2.81
CA TRP A 223 13.31 3.75 3.15
C TRP A 223 13.43 3.40 4.65
N VAL A 224 14.66 3.32 5.17
CA VAL A 224 14.90 3.01 6.59
C VAL A 224 14.31 4.10 7.49
N LEU A 225 14.50 5.37 7.15
CA LEU A 225 13.94 6.50 7.91
C LEU A 225 12.41 6.47 7.92
N VAL A 226 11.79 6.18 6.79
CA VAL A 226 10.33 6.00 6.69
C VAL A 226 9.88 4.81 7.54
N GLU A 227 10.60 3.69 7.53
CA GLU A 227 10.23 2.54 8.37
C GLU A 227 10.32 2.86 9.87
N LEU A 228 11.39 3.51 10.30
CA LEU A 228 11.58 3.94 11.69
C LEU A 228 10.49 4.91 12.14
N LEU A 229 10.13 5.88 11.30
CA LEU A 229 9.09 6.87 11.61
C LEU A 229 7.73 6.21 11.90
N PHE A 230 7.39 5.15 11.16
CA PHE A 230 6.14 4.42 11.34
C PHE A 230 6.18 3.47 12.55
N GLN A 231 7.34 2.92 12.91
CA GLN A 231 7.49 2.08 14.11
C GLN A 231 7.30 2.88 15.40
N VAL A 232 7.71 4.15 15.42
CA VAL A 232 7.62 5.04 16.60
C VAL A 232 6.20 5.61 16.79
N THR A 233 5.32 5.50 15.79
CA THR A 233 3.95 6.07 15.85
C THR A 233 2.83 5.04 15.64
N PRO A 234 2.66 4.03 16.51
CA PRO A 234 1.70 2.93 16.29
C PRO A 234 0.22 3.37 16.28
N GLY A 235 -0.13 4.45 16.98
CA GLY A 235 -1.52 4.92 17.14
C GLY A 235 -2.04 5.89 16.06
N GLN A 236 -1.22 6.25 15.07
CA GLN A 236 -1.63 7.13 13.96
C GLN A 236 -1.36 6.50 12.60
N ARG A 237 -1.22 5.17 12.55
CA ARG A 237 -0.75 4.46 11.36
C ARG A 237 -1.66 4.73 10.15
N GLU A 238 -2.96 4.65 10.34
CA GLU A 238 -3.99 4.87 9.32
C GLU A 238 -3.97 6.32 8.83
N THR A 239 -3.77 7.28 9.74
CA THR A 239 -3.65 8.71 9.39
C THR A 239 -2.40 8.98 8.55
N ILE A 240 -1.25 8.43 8.96
CA ILE A 240 0.01 8.63 8.26
C ILE A 240 -0.02 7.89 6.91
N GLU A 241 -0.59 6.69 6.85
CA GLU A 241 -0.78 5.94 5.59
C GLU A 241 -1.66 6.73 4.61
N GLY A 242 -2.82 7.21 5.06
CA GLY A 242 -3.71 8.04 4.24
C GLY A 242 -3.05 9.34 3.77
N ALA A 243 -2.40 10.07 4.67
CA ALA A 243 -1.68 11.31 4.34
C ALA A 243 -0.54 11.08 3.34
N THR A 244 0.20 9.97 3.50
CA THR A 244 1.29 9.60 2.59
C THR A 244 0.75 9.25 1.19
N MET A 245 -0.40 8.56 1.10
CA MET A 245 -1.05 8.27 -0.18
C MET A 245 -1.56 9.54 -0.87
N LEU A 246 -2.10 10.51 -0.12
CA LEU A 246 -2.51 11.80 -0.69
C LEU A 246 -1.32 12.64 -1.16
N LEU A 247 -0.25 12.68 -0.37
CA LEU A 247 1.01 13.30 -0.79
C LEU A 247 1.52 12.67 -2.09
N ALA A 248 1.56 11.33 -2.15
CA ALA A 248 1.93 10.61 -3.35
C ALA A 248 1.01 10.96 -4.52
N ALA A 249 -0.31 11.04 -4.33
CA ALA A 249 -1.24 11.43 -5.39
C ALA A 249 -0.94 12.83 -5.96
N VAL A 250 -0.62 13.81 -5.12
CA VAL A 250 -0.24 15.16 -5.57
C VAL A 250 1.07 15.13 -6.36
N VAL A 251 2.09 14.45 -5.85
CA VAL A 251 3.39 14.31 -6.52
C VAL A 251 3.21 13.62 -7.87
N LEU A 252 2.50 12.49 -7.92
CA LEU A 252 2.27 11.72 -9.13
C LEU A 252 1.45 12.46 -10.16
N PHE A 253 0.43 13.23 -9.74
CA PHE A 253 -0.32 14.08 -10.65
C PHE A 253 0.59 15.13 -11.29
N TYR A 254 1.42 15.81 -10.49
CA TYR A 254 2.37 16.80 -10.98
C TYR A 254 3.38 16.18 -11.97
N VAL A 255 3.95 15.03 -11.61
CA VAL A 255 4.91 14.28 -12.41
C VAL A 255 4.31 13.75 -13.71
N SER A 256 3.12 13.17 -13.63
CA SER A 256 2.37 12.68 -14.80
C SER A 256 2.07 13.83 -15.77
N TYR A 257 1.57 14.95 -15.25
CA TYR A 257 1.33 16.14 -16.06
C TYR A 257 2.60 16.61 -16.77
N TRP A 258 3.73 16.65 -16.05
CA TRP A 258 5.03 17.03 -16.60
C TRP A 258 5.49 16.08 -17.73
N LEU A 259 5.30 14.77 -17.58
CA LEU A 259 5.65 13.78 -18.60
C LEU A 259 4.74 13.84 -19.85
N LEU A 260 3.45 14.12 -19.65
CA LEU A 260 2.46 14.19 -20.73
C LEU A 260 2.48 15.53 -21.48
N SER A 261 3.04 16.57 -20.87
CA SER A 261 3.16 17.90 -21.44
C SER A 261 4.23 17.97 -22.54
N LYS A 262 3.77 18.11 -23.79
CA LYS A 262 4.63 18.27 -24.98
C LYS A 262 5.45 19.56 -24.98
N VAL A 263 5.04 20.54 -24.18
CA VAL A 263 5.72 21.85 -24.06
C VAL A 263 6.99 21.72 -23.23
N GLU A 264 7.05 20.78 -22.28
CA GLU A 264 8.23 20.57 -21.45
C GLU A 264 9.35 19.78 -22.13
N ALA A 265 9.10 18.88 -23.08
CA ALA A 265 10.20 18.20 -23.79
C ALA A 265 11.12 19.20 -24.53
N ALA A 266 10.54 20.24 -25.15
CA ALA A 266 11.28 21.31 -25.79
C ALA A 266 11.96 22.25 -24.78
N LYS A 267 11.27 22.60 -23.68
CA LYS A 267 11.83 23.42 -22.59
C LYS A 267 12.90 22.69 -21.78
N TRP A 268 12.79 21.38 -21.59
CA TRP A 268 13.78 20.50 -20.99
C TRP A 268 15.02 20.49 -21.88
N THR A 269 14.86 20.27 -23.19
CA THR A 269 15.98 20.35 -24.13
C THR A 269 16.69 21.70 -24.05
N ALA A 270 15.94 22.81 -23.89
CA ALA A 270 16.48 24.16 -23.72
C ALA A 270 17.12 24.41 -22.33
N PHE A 271 16.50 23.95 -21.24
CA PHE A 271 16.99 24.05 -19.86
C PHE A 271 18.26 23.22 -19.66
N VAL A 272 18.25 21.99 -20.18
CA VAL A 272 19.39 21.08 -20.26
C VAL A 272 20.49 21.76 -21.07
N ARG A 273 20.20 22.37 -22.23
CA ARG A 273 21.22 23.16 -22.97
C ARG A 273 21.79 24.32 -22.14
N GLY A 274 20.94 25.12 -21.51
CA GLY A 274 21.33 26.33 -20.78
C GLY A 274 22.14 26.04 -19.52
N LYS A 275 21.66 25.16 -18.63
CA LYS A 275 22.39 24.74 -17.41
C LYS A 275 23.70 24.01 -17.74
N MET A 276 23.77 23.41 -18.93
CA MET A 276 24.92 22.65 -19.38
C MET A 276 25.97 23.51 -20.07
N GLU A 277 25.59 24.57 -20.78
CA GLU A 277 26.52 25.66 -21.15
C GLU A 277 27.16 26.26 -19.89
N THR A 278 26.40 26.44 -18.81
CA THR A 278 26.94 26.95 -17.53
C THR A 278 27.80 25.91 -16.79
N ALA A 279 27.44 24.62 -16.81
CA ALA A 279 28.23 23.54 -16.20
C ALA A 279 29.49 23.18 -17.02
N LEU A 280 29.47 23.41 -18.34
CA LEU A 280 30.65 23.29 -19.20
C LEU A 280 31.59 24.48 -19.00
N SER A 281 31.07 25.71 -18.86
CA SER A 281 31.87 26.92 -18.63
C SER A 281 32.43 27.06 -17.20
N SER A 282 31.76 26.50 -16.18
CA SER A 282 32.23 26.55 -14.78
C SER A 282 33.13 25.38 -14.34
N GLY A 283 33.24 24.30 -15.15
CA GLY A 283 34.04 23.12 -14.79
C GLY A 283 33.48 22.25 -13.65
N SER A 284 32.27 22.51 -13.15
CA SER A 284 31.77 21.87 -11.93
C SER A 284 31.20 20.46 -12.17
N GLY A 285 31.99 19.42 -11.87
CA GLY A 285 31.53 18.04 -11.78
C GLY A 285 30.40 17.84 -10.75
N VAL A 286 30.36 18.69 -9.73
CA VAL A 286 29.31 18.71 -8.69
C VAL A 286 27.93 18.98 -9.29
N ALA A 287 27.82 19.86 -10.28
CA ALA A 287 26.53 20.14 -10.93
C ALA A 287 25.99 18.91 -11.66
N LEU A 288 26.86 18.15 -12.34
CA LEU A 288 26.48 16.90 -13.02
C LEU A 288 26.09 15.81 -12.03
N THR A 289 26.84 15.68 -10.93
CA THR A 289 26.49 14.78 -9.82
C THR A 289 25.13 15.14 -9.22
N ALA A 290 24.86 16.42 -8.97
CA ALA A 290 23.60 16.88 -8.39
C ALA A 290 22.40 16.64 -9.32
N VAL A 291 22.54 16.89 -10.63
CA VAL A 291 21.46 16.63 -11.61
C VAL A 291 21.16 15.14 -11.69
N ALA A 292 22.19 14.29 -11.80
CA ALA A 292 22.01 12.84 -11.81
C ALA A 292 21.41 12.32 -10.49
N PHE A 293 21.88 12.86 -9.36
CA PHE A 293 21.36 12.55 -8.03
C PHE A 293 19.87 12.88 -7.92
N LEU A 294 19.48 14.13 -8.19
CA LEU A 294 18.09 14.56 -8.03
C LEU A 294 17.15 13.78 -8.94
N ALA A 295 17.58 13.50 -10.17
CA ALA A 295 16.76 12.77 -11.12
C ALA A 295 16.56 11.30 -10.69
N VAL A 296 17.63 10.59 -10.29
CA VAL A 296 17.52 9.19 -9.81
C VAL A 296 16.85 9.10 -8.44
N TYR A 297 17.10 10.06 -7.55
CA TYR A 297 16.51 10.08 -6.21
C TYR A 297 14.99 10.29 -6.26
N ARG A 298 14.49 11.07 -7.23
CA ARG A 298 13.06 11.20 -7.46
C ARG A 298 12.41 9.85 -7.79
N GLU A 299 12.95 9.10 -8.75
CA GLU A 299 12.44 7.76 -9.09
C GLU A 299 12.53 6.81 -7.88
N GLY A 300 13.62 6.90 -7.11
CA GLY A 300 13.78 6.16 -5.85
C GLY A 300 12.76 6.53 -4.77
N PHE A 301 12.43 7.82 -4.62
CA PHE A 301 11.44 8.30 -3.68
C PHE A 301 10.03 7.85 -4.07
N GLU A 302 9.66 7.96 -5.35
CA GLU A 302 8.40 7.43 -5.88
C GLU A 302 8.30 5.91 -5.63
N THR A 303 9.38 5.16 -5.91
CA THR A 303 9.48 3.72 -5.63
C THR A 303 9.19 3.40 -4.16
N ILE A 304 9.78 4.14 -3.23
CA ILE A 304 9.58 3.94 -1.77
C ILE A 304 8.10 4.13 -1.39
N LEU A 305 7.48 5.23 -1.83
CA LEU A 305 6.08 5.52 -1.51
C LEU A 305 5.13 4.45 -2.07
N PHE A 306 5.37 4.02 -3.32
CA PHE A 306 4.57 2.96 -3.93
C PHE A 306 4.74 1.62 -3.22
N TYR A 307 5.97 1.25 -2.85
CA TYR A 307 6.21 0.02 -2.13
C TYR A 307 5.60 0.06 -0.73
N LYS A 308 5.63 1.19 -0.02
CA LYS A 308 4.94 1.31 1.28
C LYS A 308 3.44 1.05 1.13
N ALA A 309 2.79 1.63 0.13
CA ALA A 309 1.37 1.37 -0.15
C ALA A 309 1.10 -0.11 -0.53
N LEU A 310 1.99 -0.71 -1.32
CA LEU A 310 1.87 -2.11 -1.75
C LEU A 310 2.08 -3.10 -0.59
N PHE A 311 3.06 -2.84 0.29
CA PHE A 311 3.30 -3.64 1.50
C PHE A 311 2.18 -3.48 2.53
N SER A 312 1.60 -2.29 2.69
CA SER A 312 0.39 -2.11 3.52
C SER A 312 -0.78 -2.96 2.98
N SER A 313 -0.99 -2.95 1.66
CA SER A 313 -2.03 -3.75 0.99
C SER A 313 -1.82 -5.28 1.10
N ALA A 314 -0.60 -5.75 1.37
CA ALA A 314 -0.25 -7.16 1.40
C ALA A 314 -0.62 -7.86 2.73
N GLY A 315 -0.68 -7.11 3.84
CA GLY A 315 -1.00 -7.62 5.18
C GLY A 315 -0.01 -8.66 5.75
N PRO A 316 -0.27 -9.20 6.96
CA PRO A 316 0.68 -10.08 7.67
C PRO A 316 0.84 -11.49 7.09
N SER A 317 -0.07 -11.93 6.22
CA SER A 317 -0.22 -13.31 5.77
C SER A 317 0.46 -13.55 4.42
N GLY A 318 1.79 -13.67 4.41
CA GLY A 318 2.57 -14.13 3.24
C GLY A 318 2.64 -13.19 2.03
N GLY A 319 1.80 -12.16 1.95
CA GLY A 319 1.78 -11.21 0.84
C GLY A 319 3.10 -10.45 0.68
N SER A 320 3.81 -10.16 1.78
CA SER A 320 5.14 -9.55 1.75
C SER A 320 6.17 -10.37 0.96
N VAL A 321 6.07 -11.72 1.00
CA VAL A 321 6.95 -12.61 0.24
C VAL A 321 6.71 -12.43 -1.26
N SER A 322 5.45 -12.29 -1.69
CA SER A 322 5.11 -12.03 -3.09
C SER A 322 5.62 -10.68 -3.58
N VAL A 323 5.54 -9.65 -2.74
CA VAL A 323 6.09 -8.32 -3.07
C VAL A 323 7.61 -8.39 -3.23
N VAL A 324 8.32 -9.05 -2.31
CA VAL A 324 9.79 -9.24 -2.39
C VAL A 324 10.18 -10.09 -3.60
N ALA A 325 9.43 -11.14 -3.91
CA ALA A 325 9.65 -11.93 -5.12
C ALA A 325 9.49 -11.08 -6.39
N GLY A 326 8.51 -10.16 -6.41
CA GLY A 326 8.33 -9.19 -7.49
C GLY A 326 9.51 -8.22 -7.62
N ILE A 327 10.07 -7.73 -6.50
CA ILE A 327 11.29 -6.90 -6.48
C ILE A 327 12.47 -7.65 -7.09
N ALA A 328 12.67 -8.91 -6.68
CA ALA A 328 13.76 -9.73 -7.19
C ALA A 328 13.61 -9.97 -8.71
N ALA A 329 12.42 -10.37 -9.16
CA ALA A 329 12.13 -10.55 -10.57
C ALA A 329 12.27 -9.25 -11.38
N GLY A 330 11.81 -8.12 -10.84
CA GLY A 330 11.92 -6.80 -11.46
C GLY A 330 13.37 -6.36 -11.61
N SER A 331 14.20 -6.62 -10.60
CA SER A 331 15.65 -6.35 -10.64
C SER A 331 16.35 -7.14 -11.75
N VAL A 332 16.03 -8.43 -11.89
CA VAL A 332 16.50 -9.25 -13.02
C VAL A 332 16.00 -8.67 -14.35
N GLY A 333 14.73 -8.27 -14.42
CA GLY A 333 14.15 -7.60 -15.58
C GLY A 333 14.91 -6.33 -15.97
N LEU A 334 15.28 -5.48 -15.02
CA LEU A 334 16.07 -4.26 -15.27
C LEU A 334 17.46 -4.58 -15.82
N VAL A 335 18.13 -5.62 -15.32
CA VAL A 335 19.42 -6.07 -15.86
C VAL A 335 19.27 -6.52 -17.31
N LEU A 336 18.22 -7.30 -17.62
CA LEU A 336 17.92 -7.73 -18.99
C LEU A 336 17.63 -6.54 -19.91
N VAL A 337 16.86 -5.56 -19.43
CA VAL A 337 16.53 -4.36 -20.20
C VAL A 337 17.78 -3.50 -20.44
N TYR A 338 18.63 -3.30 -19.43
CA TYR A 338 19.91 -2.62 -19.60
C TYR A 338 20.79 -3.32 -20.66
N PHE A 339 20.89 -4.66 -20.59
CA PHE A 339 21.63 -5.44 -21.57
C PHE A 339 21.03 -5.29 -22.98
N ALA A 340 19.70 -5.31 -23.10
CA ALA A 340 19.01 -5.16 -24.37
C ALA A 340 19.22 -3.77 -24.99
N ILE A 341 19.22 -2.71 -24.19
CA ILE A 341 19.54 -1.36 -24.68
C ILE A 341 21.00 -1.29 -25.13
N ASN A 342 21.93 -1.79 -24.31
CA ASN A 342 23.36 -1.62 -24.53
C ASN A 342 23.92 -2.50 -25.66
N GLN A 343 23.43 -3.73 -25.81
CA GLN A 343 24.00 -4.73 -26.73
C GLN A 343 23.17 -4.93 -28.00
N LEU A 344 21.84 -4.89 -27.91
CA LEU A 344 20.96 -5.06 -29.07
C LEU A 344 20.69 -3.73 -29.80
N GLY A 345 21.20 -2.61 -29.29
CA GLY A 345 21.04 -1.29 -29.88
C GLY A 345 19.57 -0.86 -29.98
N LEU A 346 18.70 -1.42 -29.13
CA LEU A 346 17.26 -1.14 -29.15
C LEU A 346 17.02 0.35 -28.90
N ARG A 347 16.58 1.05 -29.95
CA ARG A 347 16.18 2.44 -29.86
C ARG A 347 14.80 2.50 -29.21
N VAL A 348 14.77 2.83 -27.93
CA VAL A 348 13.51 3.04 -27.20
C VAL A 348 12.79 4.23 -27.81
N ALA A 349 11.56 4.02 -28.29
CA ALA A 349 10.71 5.08 -28.79
C ALA A 349 10.23 5.95 -27.61
N MET A 350 10.91 7.08 -27.40
CA MET A 350 10.67 7.98 -26.25
C MET A 350 9.21 8.48 -26.16
N LYS A 351 8.57 8.77 -27.30
CA LYS A 351 7.20 9.32 -27.33
C LYS A 351 6.14 8.36 -26.76
N PRO A 352 5.98 7.12 -27.29
CA PRO A 352 5.01 6.19 -26.73
C PRO A 352 5.36 5.80 -25.30
N PHE A 353 6.65 5.68 -24.97
CA PHE A 353 7.09 5.38 -23.61
C PHE A 353 6.59 6.41 -22.59
N PHE A 354 6.94 7.69 -22.75
CA PHE A 354 6.50 8.76 -21.83
C PHE A 354 4.98 8.96 -21.81
N THR A 355 4.29 8.64 -22.92
CA THR A 355 2.83 8.70 -22.95
C THR A 355 2.22 7.59 -22.09
N VAL A 356 2.71 6.35 -22.24
CA VAL A 356 2.22 5.19 -21.48
C VAL A 356 2.54 5.34 -19.99
N THR A 357 3.78 5.69 -19.64
CA THR A 357 4.16 5.88 -18.23
C THR A 357 3.45 7.09 -17.63
N GLY A 358 3.32 8.20 -18.35
CA GLY A 358 2.54 9.35 -17.92
C GLY A 358 1.08 9.01 -17.62
N ILE A 359 0.39 8.27 -18.50
CA ILE A 359 -0.99 7.80 -18.27
C ILE A 359 -1.05 6.88 -17.05
N MET A 360 -0.08 5.98 -16.90
CA MET A 360 -0.02 5.05 -15.77
C MET A 360 0.22 5.77 -14.44
N LEU A 361 1.07 6.80 -14.40
CA LEU A 361 1.28 7.62 -13.20
C LEU A 361 0.04 8.44 -12.84
N TYR A 362 -0.67 8.97 -13.84
CA TYR A 362 -1.96 9.62 -13.62
C TYR A 362 -2.98 8.64 -13.01
N TYR A 363 -3.08 7.44 -13.58
CA TYR A 363 -3.92 6.38 -13.07
C TYR A 363 -3.60 6.05 -11.61
N MET A 364 -2.32 5.93 -11.26
CA MET A 364 -1.92 5.66 -9.88
C MET A 364 -2.22 6.83 -8.94
N ALA A 365 -2.00 8.07 -9.38
CA ALA A 365 -2.39 9.27 -8.63
C ALA A 365 -3.90 9.25 -8.31
N PHE A 366 -4.71 8.91 -9.30
CA PHE A 366 -6.16 8.79 -9.16
C PHE A 366 -6.57 7.70 -8.15
N VAL A 367 -5.95 6.51 -8.24
CA VAL A 367 -6.19 5.41 -7.29
C VAL A 367 -5.77 5.80 -5.88
N PHE A 368 -4.60 6.42 -5.71
CA PHE A 368 -4.04 6.81 -4.42
C PHE A 368 -4.81 7.94 -3.75
N ALA A 369 -5.36 8.88 -4.53
CA ALA A 369 -6.23 9.90 -4.00
C ALA A 369 -7.46 9.31 -3.30
N GLY A 370 -8.15 8.37 -3.96
CA GLY A 370 -9.33 7.73 -3.38
C GLY A 370 -9.00 6.83 -2.19
N LYS A 371 -7.93 6.02 -2.28
CA LYS A 371 -7.46 5.20 -1.15
C LYS A 371 -6.99 6.04 0.04
N GLY A 372 -6.25 7.12 -0.21
CA GLY A 372 -5.78 8.03 0.83
C GLY A 372 -6.92 8.66 1.61
N ILE A 373 -7.99 9.10 0.94
CA ILE A 373 -9.20 9.56 1.63
C ILE A 373 -9.87 8.42 2.40
N ALA A 374 -9.97 7.22 1.84
CA ALA A 374 -10.57 6.08 2.53
C ALA A 374 -9.80 5.69 3.82
N GLU A 375 -8.47 5.78 3.83
CA GLU A 375 -7.67 5.55 5.05
C GLU A 375 -7.80 6.69 6.07
N LEU A 376 -7.93 7.95 5.62
CA LEU A 376 -8.23 9.05 6.54
C LEU A 376 -9.65 8.95 7.12
N GLN A 377 -10.59 8.37 6.38
CA GLN A 377 -11.93 8.05 6.87
C GLN A 377 -11.88 6.86 7.86
N SER A 378 -11.04 5.85 7.61
CA SER A 378 -10.83 4.74 8.54
C SER A 378 -10.20 5.20 9.86
N ALA A 379 -9.32 6.20 9.79
CA ALA A 379 -8.71 6.87 10.93
C ALA A 379 -9.62 7.91 11.63
N GLN A 380 -10.86 8.10 11.17
CA GLN A 380 -11.81 9.11 11.68
C GLN A 380 -11.29 10.57 11.59
N VAL A 381 -10.32 10.85 10.71
CA VAL A 381 -9.77 12.19 10.48
C VAL A 381 -10.64 13.01 9.54
N ILE A 382 -11.27 12.34 8.56
CA ILE A 382 -12.17 12.96 7.58
C ILE A 382 -13.57 12.37 7.73
N SER A 383 -14.59 13.22 7.57
CA SER A 383 -16.00 12.81 7.54
C SER A 383 -16.27 11.71 6.52
N LEU A 384 -17.19 10.82 6.85
CA LEU A 384 -17.62 9.73 5.98
C LEU A 384 -19.06 9.99 5.54
N THR A 385 -19.23 10.54 4.33
CA THR A 385 -20.55 10.77 3.73
C THR A 385 -20.78 9.77 2.61
N VAL A 386 -21.63 8.78 2.85
CA VAL A 386 -21.87 7.68 1.92
C VAL A 386 -22.89 8.07 0.85
N ILE A 387 -22.64 7.67 -0.38
CA ILE A 387 -23.58 7.80 -1.49
C ILE A 387 -24.12 6.41 -1.83
N GLU A 388 -25.40 6.16 -1.54
CA GLU A 388 -26.04 4.83 -1.65
C GLU A 388 -25.96 4.19 -3.05
N ASN A 389 -25.94 5.01 -4.11
CA ASN A 389 -25.94 4.53 -5.51
C ASN A 389 -24.58 4.62 -6.22
N ALA A 390 -23.49 4.91 -5.51
CA ALA A 390 -22.18 5.06 -6.13
C ALA A 390 -21.48 3.71 -6.38
N PRO A 391 -20.82 3.51 -7.53
CA PRO A 391 -20.08 2.28 -7.81
C PRO A 391 -18.87 2.15 -6.89
N ARG A 392 -18.61 0.94 -6.37
CA ARG A 392 -17.40 0.63 -5.61
C ARG A 392 -16.45 -0.19 -6.47
N LEU A 393 -15.30 0.40 -6.81
CA LEU A 393 -14.27 -0.26 -7.61
C LEU A 393 -12.91 -0.07 -6.91
N PRO A 394 -12.56 -0.93 -5.93
CA PRO A 394 -11.35 -0.76 -5.11
C PRO A 394 -10.05 -0.82 -5.92
N VAL A 395 -10.05 -1.53 -7.05
CA VAL A 395 -8.92 -1.58 -8.01
C VAL A 395 -8.62 -0.19 -8.58
N PHE A 396 -9.65 0.62 -8.78
CA PHE A 396 -9.55 2.00 -9.27
C PHE A 396 -9.48 3.02 -8.14
N GLY A 397 -9.43 2.57 -6.88
CA GLY A 397 -9.51 3.45 -5.71
C GLY A 397 -10.84 4.18 -5.61
N ILE A 398 -11.90 3.71 -6.26
CA ILE A 398 -13.22 4.35 -6.23
C ILE A 398 -14.01 3.78 -5.07
N TYR A 399 -14.33 4.63 -4.11
CA TYR A 399 -15.12 4.31 -2.91
C TYR A 399 -16.45 5.08 -2.96
N PRO A 400 -17.55 4.53 -2.41
CA PRO A 400 -18.87 5.15 -2.46
C PRO A 400 -19.00 6.28 -1.42
N THR A 401 -18.03 7.19 -1.34
CA THR A 401 -18.00 8.32 -0.41
C THR A 401 -17.86 9.64 -1.17
N LEU A 402 -18.58 10.68 -0.72
CA LEU A 402 -18.58 12.00 -1.37
C LEU A 402 -17.17 12.59 -1.41
N GLU A 403 -16.44 12.49 -0.30
CA GLU A 403 -15.12 13.07 -0.13
C GLU A 403 -14.09 12.44 -1.09
N SER A 404 -14.09 11.10 -1.24
CA SER A 404 -13.16 10.42 -2.15
C SER A 404 -13.49 10.71 -3.61
N LEU A 405 -14.78 10.65 -3.98
CA LEU A 405 -15.24 10.95 -5.33
C LEU A 405 -15.02 12.42 -5.71
N ALA A 406 -15.16 13.35 -4.77
CA ALA A 406 -14.89 14.76 -5.01
C ALA A 406 -13.41 14.99 -5.35
N VAL A 407 -12.48 14.44 -4.56
CA VAL A 407 -11.03 14.57 -4.82
C VAL A 407 -10.66 13.93 -6.16
N GLN A 408 -11.18 12.74 -6.44
CA GLN A 408 -10.97 12.07 -7.73
C GLN A 408 -11.60 12.85 -8.90
N GLY A 409 -12.76 13.46 -8.69
CA GLY A 409 -13.41 14.34 -9.66
C GLY A 409 -12.58 15.57 -9.99
N VAL A 410 -11.95 16.20 -8.99
CA VAL A 410 -11.01 17.32 -9.20
C VAL A 410 -9.84 16.88 -10.07
N LEU A 411 -9.20 15.73 -9.77
CA LEU A 411 -8.11 15.21 -10.60
C LEU A 411 -8.55 14.98 -12.04
N LEU A 412 -9.75 14.42 -12.23
CA LEU A 412 -10.33 14.14 -13.55
C LEU A 412 -10.56 15.42 -14.36
N VAL A 413 -11.09 16.47 -13.73
CA VAL A 413 -11.24 17.80 -14.35
C VAL A 413 -9.86 18.36 -14.72
N LEU A 414 -8.88 18.29 -13.83
CA LEU A 414 -7.53 18.77 -14.11
C LEU A 414 -6.87 18.03 -15.28
N ALA A 415 -7.09 16.71 -15.39
CA ALA A 415 -6.61 15.91 -16.52
C ALA A 415 -7.28 16.30 -17.84
N ILE A 416 -8.60 16.52 -17.86
CA ILE A 416 -9.31 17.00 -19.04
C ILE A 416 -8.76 18.36 -19.47
N VAL A 417 -8.58 19.29 -18.54
CA VAL A 417 -7.99 20.62 -18.80
C VAL A 417 -6.58 20.48 -19.35
N ALA A 418 -5.76 19.59 -18.79
CA ALA A 418 -4.41 19.32 -19.27
C ALA A 418 -4.39 18.80 -20.71
N VAL A 419 -5.28 17.87 -21.05
CA VAL A 419 -5.42 17.33 -22.41
C VAL A 419 -5.87 18.41 -23.40
N ILE A 420 -6.90 19.19 -23.05
CA ILE A 420 -7.41 20.28 -23.90
C ILE A 420 -6.32 21.33 -24.17
N ARG A 421 -5.61 21.77 -23.12
CA ARG A 421 -4.49 22.72 -23.28
C ARG A 421 -3.35 22.12 -24.09
N GLY A 422 -3.01 20.85 -23.86
CA GLY A 422 -1.96 20.14 -24.60
C GLY A 422 -2.27 19.97 -26.10
N TRP A 423 -3.56 19.94 -26.47
CA TRP A 423 -4.00 19.93 -27.87
C TRP A 423 -4.02 21.33 -28.50
N SER A 424 -4.22 22.37 -27.70
CA SER A 424 -4.26 23.77 -28.16
C SER A 424 -2.88 24.36 -28.49
N THR A 425 -1.78 23.82 -27.95
CA THR A 425 -0.40 24.31 -28.21
C THR A 425 0.22 23.69 -29.47
N ARG A 426 -0.54 23.46 -30.55
CA ARG A 426 0.08 23.21 -31.86
C ARG A 426 0.84 24.48 -32.25
N PRO A 427 2.18 24.44 -32.44
CA PRO A 427 2.88 25.63 -32.90
C PRO A 427 2.28 26.03 -34.25
N LYS A 428 1.73 27.25 -34.34
CA LYS A 428 1.37 27.83 -35.64
C LYS A 428 2.65 27.81 -36.50
N PRO A 429 2.60 27.33 -37.76
CA PRO A 429 3.77 27.39 -38.63
C PRO A 429 4.25 28.84 -38.68
N SER A 430 5.55 29.04 -38.44
CA SER A 430 6.15 30.37 -38.51
C SER A 430 5.92 30.96 -39.91
N ARG A 431 5.73 32.29 -40.03
CA ARG A 431 5.51 32.97 -41.32
C ARG A 431 6.56 32.63 -42.39
N ALA A 432 7.78 32.28 -41.98
CA ALA A 432 8.83 31.83 -42.90
C ALA A 432 8.53 30.51 -43.61
N GLN A 433 7.73 29.61 -43.02
CA GLN A 433 7.30 28.36 -43.65
C GLN A 433 6.05 28.53 -44.53
N SER A 434 5.23 29.56 -44.31
CA SER A 434 4.09 29.84 -45.18
C SER A 434 4.49 30.49 -46.50
N ASP A 435 5.59 31.24 -46.51
CA ASP A 435 6.08 31.91 -47.73
C ASP A 435 6.79 30.92 -48.69
N LEU A 436 7.48 29.90 -48.15
CA LEU A 436 8.11 28.82 -48.94
C LEU A 436 7.12 27.83 -49.57
N LEU A 437 5.86 27.84 -49.14
CA LEU A 437 4.78 27.02 -49.72
C LEU A 437 3.93 27.82 -50.73
N ARG A 438 4.24 29.10 -50.93
CA ARG A 438 3.56 30.00 -51.88
C ARG A 438 4.46 30.46 -53.04
N SER A 439 5.76 30.22 -52.98
CA SER A 439 6.71 30.30 -54.10
C SER A 439 6.92 28.93 -54.72
#